data_AF-A0AAW8NUR1-F1
#
_entry.id   AF-A0AAW8NUR1-F1
#
_cell.length_a   1.000
_cell.length_b   1.000
_cell.length_c   1.000
_cell.angle_alpha   90.00
_cell.angle_beta   90.00
_cell.angle_gamma   90.00
#
_symmetry.space_group_name_H-M   'P 1'
#
loop_
_entity.id
_entity.type
_entity.pdbx_description
1 polymer ?
#
loop_
_entity_poly.entity_id
_entity_poly.type
_entity_poly.pdbx_seq_one_letter_code
_entity_poly.pdbx_strand_id
1 'polypeptide(L)'
;MWAKERKGIRQPYFRLNASHYCAAALLLSLVLSSGAFFLPNSALGWLIVIDAILVLHGVYLKNKVSALLRIGLAQLAVTLPLYYLIHGENQLLEGVIVVLRVFLALLPGWWLSATQKPERIGEVLSWGLPAKWAFVIAASIGLLPYMLQETKEIYAMQCLRGANITPKALRNPKNWPELIYCVVLPVLIQLLKLSKQMAKAAKLRHFGSVAKPTHWPATREEE
;
A
#
# COMPACT_ATOMS: atom_id res chain seq x y z
N MET A 1 13.88 -48.33 -5.47
CA MET A 1 14.23 -47.36 -6.53
C MET A 1 14.59 -46.04 -5.86
N TRP A 2 15.73 -45.47 -6.27
CA TRP A 2 16.58 -44.51 -5.56
C TRP A 2 15.92 -43.26 -4.97
N ALA A 3 16.14 -43.06 -3.67
CA ALA A 3 16.19 -41.73 -3.05
C ALA A 3 17.49 -41.05 -3.50
N LYS A 4 17.38 -40.07 -4.41
CA LYS A 4 18.51 -39.29 -4.91
C LYS A 4 18.81 -38.19 -3.89
N GLU A 5 19.85 -38.37 -3.10
CA GLU A 5 20.46 -37.34 -2.25
C GLU A 5 20.72 -36.08 -3.09
N ARG A 6 19.98 -35.00 -2.81
CA ARG A 6 20.28 -33.68 -3.36
C ARG A 6 21.46 -33.11 -2.57
N LYS A 7 22.64 -33.17 -3.17
CA LYS A 7 23.84 -32.48 -2.70
C LYS A 7 23.52 -31.01 -2.41
N GLY A 8 23.67 -30.61 -1.15
CA GLY A 8 23.52 -29.23 -0.71
C GLY A 8 24.53 -28.33 -1.40
N ILE A 9 24.04 -27.49 -2.30
CA ILE A 9 24.81 -26.38 -2.87
C ILE A 9 25.01 -25.39 -1.73
N ARG A 10 26.24 -25.28 -1.22
CA ARG A 10 26.64 -24.25 -0.26
C ARG A 10 26.54 -22.90 -0.95
N GLN A 11 25.46 -22.16 -0.70
CA GLN A 11 25.32 -20.78 -1.17
C GLN A 11 26.02 -19.81 -0.21
N PRO A 12 26.61 -18.72 -0.73
CA PRO A 12 27.41 -17.78 0.05
C PRO A 12 26.58 -17.03 1.10
N TYR A 13 27.21 -16.82 2.24
CA TYR A 13 26.67 -16.49 3.57
C TYR A 13 26.23 -15.03 3.79
N PHE A 14 25.64 -14.37 2.78
CA PHE A 14 25.14 -13.01 2.94
C PHE A 14 23.80 -12.78 2.22
N ARG A 15 22.79 -13.60 2.55
CA ARG A 15 21.39 -13.26 2.24
C ARG A 15 20.88 -12.34 3.34
N LEU A 16 20.84 -11.04 3.08
CA LEU A 16 19.98 -10.14 3.86
C LEU A 16 18.55 -10.71 3.75
N ASN A 17 17.93 -11.10 4.87
CA ASN A 17 16.54 -11.55 4.83
C ASN A 17 15.69 -10.48 4.13
N ALA A 18 14.85 -10.89 3.19
CA ALA A 18 13.99 -9.98 2.43
C ALA A 18 13.11 -9.10 3.35
N SER A 19 12.78 -9.59 4.55
CA SER A 19 12.06 -8.84 5.58
C SER A 19 12.89 -7.70 6.19
N HIS A 20 14.19 -7.91 6.43
CA HIS A 20 15.10 -6.83 6.87
C HIS A 20 15.30 -5.77 5.79
N TYR A 21 15.35 -6.18 4.51
CA TYR A 21 15.37 -5.22 3.39
C TYR A 21 14.10 -4.37 3.35
N CYS A 22 12.92 -5.00 3.51
CA CYS A 22 11.65 -4.29 3.59
C CYS A 22 11.60 -3.32 4.80
N ALA A 23 12.13 -3.72 5.95
CA ALA A 23 12.22 -2.87 7.14
C ALA A 23 13.14 -1.66 6.93
N ALA A 24 14.32 -1.88 6.32
CA ALA A 24 15.22 -0.80 5.96
C ALA A 24 14.59 0.15 4.94
N ALA A 25 13.90 -0.38 3.92
CA ALA A 25 13.16 0.42 2.93
C ALA A 25 12.04 1.25 3.56
N LEU A 26 11.29 0.67 4.51
CA LEU A 26 10.25 1.38 5.27
C LEU A 26 10.85 2.54 6.08
N LEU A 27 11.91 2.29 6.85
CA LEU A 27 12.58 3.33 7.64
C LEU A 27 13.18 4.41 6.76
N LEU A 28 13.86 4.02 5.67
CA LEU A 28 14.41 4.95 4.69
C LEU A 28 13.31 5.84 4.10
N SER A 29 12.19 5.24 3.70
CA SER A 29 11.07 6.00 3.13
C SER A 29 10.50 7.00 4.12
N LEU A 30 10.35 6.60 5.40
CA LEU A 30 9.84 7.47 6.44
C LEU A 30 10.80 8.65 6.70
N VAL A 31 12.10 8.38 6.82
CA VAL A 31 13.12 9.40 7.08
C VAL A 31 13.20 10.39 5.92
N LEU A 32 13.16 9.94 4.68
CA LEU A 32 13.19 10.82 3.50
C LEU A 32 11.92 11.66 3.39
N SER A 33 10.75 11.05 3.59
CA SER A 33 9.48 11.78 3.59
C SER A 33 9.40 12.82 4.71
N SER A 34 9.87 12.50 5.92
CA SER A 34 9.99 13.49 7.01
C SER A 34 11.04 14.56 6.69
N GLY A 35 12.18 14.16 6.12
CA GLY A 35 13.25 15.05 5.71
C GLY A 35 12.79 16.12 4.72
N ALA A 36 11.90 15.78 3.79
CA ALA A 36 11.34 16.72 2.81
C ALA A 36 10.62 17.92 3.46
N PHE A 37 10.02 17.75 4.65
CA PHE A 37 9.34 18.83 5.37
C PHE A 37 10.29 19.61 6.28
N PHE A 38 11.20 18.92 6.98
CA PHE A 38 12.02 19.53 8.03
C PHE A 38 13.35 20.12 7.53
N LEU A 39 13.83 19.78 6.33
CA LEU A 39 15.13 20.30 5.85
C LEU A 39 15.09 21.78 5.44
N PRO A 40 16.18 22.54 5.70
CA PRO A 40 16.36 23.89 5.19
C PRO A 40 16.57 23.90 3.67
N ASN A 41 16.28 25.04 3.02
CA ASN A 41 16.33 25.16 1.55
C ASN A 41 17.68 24.78 0.93
N SER A 42 18.79 24.99 1.66
CA SER A 42 20.15 24.62 1.22
C SER A 42 20.36 23.11 1.08
N ALA A 43 19.62 22.30 1.85
CA ALA A 43 19.75 20.84 1.86
C ALA A 43 18.75 20.15 0.92
N LEU A 44 17.78 20.89 0.34
CA LEU A 44 16.81 20.35 -0.62
C LEU A 44 17.48 19.75 -1.86
N GLY A 45 18.59 20.32 -2.32
CA GLY A 45 19.34 19.81 -3.46
C GLY A 45 19.82 18.37 -3.25
N TRP A 46 20.31 18.05 -2.05
CA TRP A 46 20.74 16.69 -1.71
C TRP A 46 19.56 15.72 -1.65
N LEU A 47 18.42 16.16 -1.12
CA LEU A 47 17.21 15.34 -1.07
C LEU A 47 16.70 14.99 -2.48
N ILE A 48 16.71 15.95 -3.41
CA ILE A 48 16.35 15.74 -4.82
C ILE A 48 17.25 14.68 -5.46
N VAL A 49 18.55 14.72 -5.21
CA VAL A 49 19.50 13.73 -5.76
C VAL A 49 19.20 12.33 -5.22
N ILE A 50 18.96 12.20 -3.91
CA ILE A 50 18.65 10.91 -3.29
C ILE A 50 17.32 10.35 -3.81
N ASP A 51 16.28 11.18 -3.88
CA ASP A 51 14.98 10.77 -4.43
C ASP A 51 15.06 10.44 -5.91
N ALA A 52 15.90 11.14 -6.69
CA ALA A 52 16.13 10.81 -8.10
C ALA A 52 16.77 9.43 -8.26
N ILE A 53 17.73 9.07 -7.41
CA ILE A 53 18.33 7.72 -7.39
C ILE A 53 17.28 6.66 -7.04
N LEU A 54 16.42 6.93 -6.06
CA LEU A 54 15.34 6.02 -5.69
C LEU A 54 14.34 5.85 -6.84
N VAL A 55 13.95 6.93 -7.50
CA VAL A 55 13.08 6.88 -8.67
C VAL A 55 13.73 6.05 -9.77
N LEU A 56 15.00 6.29 -10.10
CA LEU A 56 15.74 5.48 -11.10
C LEU A 56 15.73 3.99 -10.76
N HIS A 57 15.96 3.63 -9.49
CA HIS A 57 15.86 2.25 -9.03
C HIS A 57 14.44 1.68 -9.20
N GLY A 58 13.41 2.47 -8.90
CA GLY A 58 12.01 2.09 -9.10
C GLY A 58 11.61 1.94 -10.58
N VAL A 59 12.15 2.79 -11.47
CA VAL A 59 11.96 2.70 -12.92
C VAL A 59 12.62 1.43 -13.47
N TYR A 60 13.83 1.11 -12.99
CA TYR A 60 14.56 -0.10 -13.37
C TYR A 60 13.77 -1.38 -13.06
N LEU A 61 13.00 -1.39 -11.97
CA LEU A 61 12.07 -2.47 -11.62
C LEU A 61 10.77 -2.49 -12.47
N LYS A 62 10.73 -1.78 -13.61
CA LYS A 62 9.63 -1.72 -14.60
C LYS A 62 8.33 -1.07 -14.09
N ASN A 63 8.40 -0.14 -13.14
CA ASN A 63 7.19 0.54 -12.68
C ASN A 63 6.80 1.75 -13.56
N LYS A 64 5.50 2.03 -13.69
CA LYS A 64 4.97 3.10 -14.55
C LYS A 64 5.12 4.48 -13.87
N VAL A 65 6.20 5.18 -14.22
CA VAL A 65 6.50 6.55 -13.75
C VAL A 65 5.44 7.58 -14.18
N SER A 66 4.63 7.26 -15.19
CA SER A 66 3.56 8.15 -15.68
C SER A 66 2.52 8.46 -14.61
N ALA A 67 2.27 7.55 -13.66
CA ALA A 67 1.35 7.80 -12.55
C ALA A 67 1.91 8.87 -11.58
N LEU A 68 3.20 8.80 -11.25
CA LEU A 68 3.90 9.80 -10.43
C LEU A 68 3.85 11.18 -11.07
N LEU A 69 4.19 11.27 -12.36
CA LEU A 69 4.17 12.54 -13.09
C LEU A 69 2.77 13.14 -13.10
N ARG A 70 1.73 12.32 -13.30
CA ARG A 70 0.33 12.76 -13.28
C ARG A 70 -0.09 13.30 -11.91
N ILE A 71 0.35 12.66 -10.82
CA ILE A 71 0.07 13.13 -9.45
C ILE A 71 0.80 14.45 -9.19
N GLY A 72 2.07 14.56 -9.59
CA GLY A 72 2.84 15.80 -9.46
C GLY A 72 2.23 16.97 -10.24
N LEU A 73 1.81 16.73 -11.48
CA LEU A 73 1.11 17.73 -12.30
C LEU A 73 -0.24 18.14 -11.71
N ALA A 74 -1.02 17.16 -11.22
CA ALA A 74 -2.30 17.46 -10.57
C ALA A 74 -2.09 18.28 -9.29
N GLN A 75 -1.08 17.96 -8.50
CA GLN A 75 -0.72 18.70 -7.31
C GLN A 75 -0.31 20.13 -7.67
N LEU A 76 0.62 20.33 -8.60
CA LEU A 76 1.00 21.66 -9.11
C LEU A 76 -0.21 22.46 -9.57
N ALA A 77 -1.09 21.85 -10.37
CA ALA A 77 -2.29 22.50 -10.89
C ALA A 77 -3.29 22.91 -9.80
N VAL A 78 -3.34 22.22 -8.66
CA VAL A 78 -4.20 22.59 -7.53
C VAL A 78 -3.52 23.63 -6.63
N THR A 79 -2.23 23.48 -6.37
CA THR A 79 -1.54 24.32 -5.38
C THR A 79 -1.17 25.70 -5.91
N LEU A 80 -0.76 25.82 -7.19
CA LEU A 80 -0.36 27.11 -7.78
C LEU A 80 -1.52 28.13 -7.80
N PRO A 81 -2.74 27.79 -8.27
CA PRO A 81 -3.87 28.72 -8.24
C PRO A 81 -4.27 29.09 -6.81
N LEU A 82 -4.23 28.12 -5.89
CA LEU A 82 -4.57 28.35 -4.49
C LEU A 82 -3.57 29.31 -3.83
N TYR A 83 -2.28 29.14 -4.11
CA TYR A 83 -1.22 30.00 -3.57
C TYR A 83 -1.28 31.42 -4.15
N TYR A 84 -1.53 31.52 -5.46
CA TYR A 84 -1.74 32.80 -6.16
C TYR A 84 -2.94 33.57 -5.57
N LEU A 85 -4.04 32.87 -5.28
CA LEU A 85 -5.27 33.47 -4.75
C LEU A 85 -5.13 33.96 -3.30
N ILE A 86 -4.24 33.34 -2.50
CA ILE A 86 -4.05 33.69 -1.09
C ILE A 86 -2.92 34.71 -0.87
N HIS A 87 -1.78 34.60 -1.56
CA HIS A 87 -0.57 35.39 -1.27
C HIS A 87 -0.14 36.38 -2.39
N GLY A 88 -0.79 36.36 -3.56
CA GLY A 88 -0.47 37.24 -4.68
C GLY A 88 0.84 36.89 -5.42
N GLU A 89 1.28 37.77 -6.32
CA GLU A 89 2.42 37.51 -7.24
C GLU A 89 3.79 37.45 -6.54
N ASN A 90 3.97 38.16 -5.42
CA ASN A 90 5.28 38.35 -4.79
C ASN A 90 5.86 37.10 -4.09
N GLN A 91 5.08 36.03 -3.91
CA GLN A 91 5.50 34.80 -3.21
C GLN A 91 5.33 33.52 -4.05
N LEU A 92 5.22 33.64 -5.38
CA LEU A 92 5.07 32.49 -6.28
C LEU A 92 6.23 31.49 -6.19
N LEU A 93 7.46 31.97 -5.97
CA LEU A 93 8.63 31.12 -5.79
C LEU A 93 8.55 30.26 -4.52
N GLU A 94 8.00 30.78 -3.44
CA GLU A 94 7.77 30.01 -2.22
C GLU A 94 6.70 28.93 -2.44
N GLY A 95 5.64 29.26 -3.18
CA GLY A 95 4.63 28.29 -3.60
C GLY A 95 5.24 27.12 -4.37
N VAL A 96 6.14 27.38 -5.33
CA VAL A 96 6.84 26.32 -6.08
C VAL A 96 7.70 25.45 -5.15
N ILE A 97 8.40 26.04 -4.19
CA ILE A 97 9.20 25.29 -3.21
C ILE A 97 8.31 24.40 -2.34
N VAL A 98 7.15 24.88 -1.90
CA VAL A 98 6.19 24.09 -1.12
C VAL A 98 5.69 22.89 -1.94
N VAL A 99 5.30 23.11 -3.20
CA VAL A 99 4.84 22.00 -4.05
C VAL A 99 5.95 20.99 -4.29
N LEU A 100 7.17 21.46 -4.52
CA LEU A 100 8.35 20.61 -4.68
C LEU A 100 8.59 19.76 -3.42
N ARG A 101 8.51 20.35 -2.22
CA ARG A 101 8.64 19.62 -0.96
C ARG A 101 7.59 18.54 -0.79
N VAL A 102 6.33 18.85 -1.06
CA VAL A 102 5.24 17.87 -0.97
C VAL A 102 5.44 16.75 -2.01
N PHE A 103 5.89 17.09 -3.22
CA PHE A 103 6.20 16.09 -4.25
C PHE A 103 7.37 15.19 -3.83
N LEU A 104 8.46 15.76 -3.33
CA LEU A 104 9.61 15.01 -2.80
C LEU A 104 9.21 14.11 -1.63
N ALA A 105 8.36 14.58 -0.72
CA ALA A 105 7.84 13.77 0.38
C ALA A 105 7.05 12.53 -0.09
N LEU A 106 6.44 12.59 -1.28
CA LEU A 106 5.62 11.51 -1.83
C LEU A 106 6.46 10.42 -2.54
N LEU A 107 7.65 10.78 -3.05
CA LEU A 107 8.48 9.88 -3.86
C LEU A 107 8.94 8.61 -3.12
N PRO A 108 9.42 8.69 -1.85
CA PRO A 108 9.83 7.50 -1.13
C PRO A 108 8.67 6.53 -0.87
N GLY A 109 7.46 7.06 -0.63
CA GLY A 109 6.26 6.25 -0.45
C GLY A 109 5.86 5.49 -1.72
N TRP A 110 5.96 6.14 -2.88
CA TRP A 110 5.74 5.47 -4.16
C TRP A 110 6.80 4.38 -4.41
N TRP A 111 8.07 4.69 -4.16
CA TRP A 111 9.17 3.73 -4.34
C TRP A 111 9.02 2.50 -3.46
N LEU A 112 8.60 2.68 -2.20
CA LEU A 112 8.33 1.57 -1.29
C LEU A 112 7.20 0.67 -1.81
N SER A 113 6.08 1.27 -2.24
CA SER A 113 4.94 0.55 -2.81
C SER A 113 5.30 -0.18 -4.11
N ALA A 114 6.23 0.38 -4.89
CA ALA A 114 6.72 -0.22 -6.13
C ALA A 114 7.63 -1.44 -5.90
N THR A 115 8.40 -1.44 -4.82
CA THR A 115 9.46 -2.43 -4.58
C THR A 115 9.02 -3.57 -3.66
N GLN A 116 8.10 -3.30 -2.73
CA GLN A 116 7.67 -4.27 -1.71
C GLN A 116 6.23 -4.72 -1.90
N LYS A 117 6.02 -6.03 -1.73
CA LYS A 117 4.67 -6.62 -1.68
C LYS A 117 3.93 -6.16 -0.41
N PRO A 118 2.62 -5.86 -0.46
CA PRO A 118 1.85 -5.44 0.70
C PRO A 118 1.92 -6.41 1.89
N GLU A 119 2.04 -7.71 1.62
CA GLU A 119 2.16 -8.75 2.65
C GLU A 119 3.46 -8.61 3.45
N ARG A 120 4.56 -8.22 2.81
CA ARG A 120 5.86 -8.01 3.47
C ARG A 120 5.85 -6.76 4.34
N ILE A 121 5.18 -5.70 3.88
CA ILE A 121 4.98 -4.48 4.69
C ILE A 121 4.17 -4.82 5.95
N GLY A 122 3.10 -5.62 5.80
CA GLY A 122 2.32 -6.12 6.92
C GLY A 122 3.12 -6.99 7.89
N GLU A 123 4.01 -7.86 7.39
CA GLU A 123 4.92 -8.68 8.21
C GLU A 123 5.87 -7.81 9.04
N VAL A 124 6.55 -6.85 8.42
CA VAL A 124 7.47 -5.95 9.15
C VAL A 124 6.72 -5.12 10.18
N LEU A 125 5.55 -4.59 9.83
CA LEU A 125 4.73 -3.84 10.77
C LEU A 125 4.37 -4.71 11.98
N SER A 126 4.06 -5.99 11.77
CA SER A 126 3.70 -6.93 12.84
C SER A 126 4.80 -7.18 13.87
N TRP A 127 6.07 -6.88 13.57
CA TRP A 127 7.19 -7.06 14.52
C TRP A 127 7.05 -6.18 15.77
N GLY A 128 6.48 -4.97 15.60
CA GLY A 128 6.25 -4.05 16.70
C GLY A 128 4.91 -4.23 17.42
N LEU A 129 4.01 -5.07 16.89
CA LEU A 129 2.65 -5.20 17.39
C LEU A 129 2.42 -6.49 18.20
N PRO A 130 1.50 -6.47 19.19
CA PRO A 130 1.05 -7.69 19.85
C PRO A 130 0.47 -8.69 18.84
N ALA A 131 0.65 -10.00 19.09
CA ALA A 131 0.24 -11.08 18.19
C ALA A 131 -1.24 -11.02 17.73
N LYS A 132 -2.13 -10.47 18.56
CA LYS A 132 -3.55 -10.26 18.22
C LYS A 132 -3.72 -9.24 17.08
N TRP A 133 -2.97 -8.15 17.10
CA TRP A 133 -3.03 -7.11 16.07
C TRP A 133 -2.33 -7.54 14.79
N ALA A 134 -1.19 -8.24 14.91
CA ALA A 134 -0.52 -8.89 13.78
C ALA A 134 -1.47 -9.79 12.98
N PHE A 135 -2.27 -10.60 13.68
CA PHE A 135 -3.29 -11.44 13.06
C PHE A 135 -4.36 -10.64 12.33
N VAL A 136 -4.86 -9.55 12.92
CA VAL A 136 -5.87 -8.70 12.28
C VAL A 136 -5.33 -8.09 10.99
N ILE A 137 -4.10 -7.59 11.00
CA ILE A 137 -3.44 -7.01 9.82
C ILE A 137 -3.27 -8.06 8.72
N ALA A 138 -2.68 -9.20 9.05
CA ALA A 138 -2.48 -10.30 8.10
C ALA A 138 -3.81 -10.81 7.52
N ALA A 139 -4.83 -10.97 8.38
CA ALA A 139 -6.17 -11.35 7.96
C ALA A 139 -6.77 -10.34 6.99
N SER A 140 -6.65 -9.04 7.29
CA SER A 140 -7.25 -7.97 6.48
C SER A 140 -6.59 -7.87 5.10
N ILE A 141 -5.26 -7.94 5.04
CA ILE A 141 -4.51 -7.91 3.78
C ILE A 141 -4.86 -9.14 2.92
N GLY A 142 -4.90 -10.34 3.52
CA GLY A 142 -5.24 -11.56 2.80
C GLY A 142 -6.70 -11.66 2.34
N LEU A 143 -7.63 -11.04 3.07
CA LEU A 143 -9.06 -11.01 2.73
C LEU A 143 -9.38 -10.06 1.58
N LEU A 144 -8.63 -8.96 1.48
CA LEU A 144 -8.87 -7.86 0.54
C LEU A 144 -9.04 -8.33 -0.93
N PRO A 145 -8.15 -9.16 -1.52
CA PRO A 145 -8.32 -9.59 -2.90
C PRO A 145 -9.60 -10.39 -3.14
N TYR A 146 -9.95 -11.28 -2.22
CA TYR A 146 -11.18 -12.08 -2.30
C TYR A 146 -12.42 -11.18 -2.25
N MET A 147 -12.44 -10.21 -1.33
CA MET A 147 -13.56 -9.29 -1.19
C MET A 147 -13.70 -8.33 -2.37
N LEU A 148 -12.59 -7.92 -2.99
CA LEU A 148 -12.60 -7.15 -4.23
C LEU A 148 -13.23 -7.93 -5.38
N GLN A 149 -12.98 -9.23 -5.47
CA GLN A 149 -13.60 -10.09 -6.47
C GLN A 149 -15.10 -10.26 -6.20
N GLU A 150 -15.47 -10.62 -4.98
CA GLU A 150 -16.88 -10.77 -4.57
C GLU A 150 -17.68 -9.48 -4.83
N THR A 151 -17.09 -8.31 -4.53
CA THR A 151 -17.73 -7.02 -4.79
C THR A 151 -18.00 -6.80 -6.29
N LYS A 152 -17.06 -7.20 -7.16
CA LYS A 152 -17.25 -7.11 -8.62
C LYS A 152 -18.35 -8.04 -9.12
N GLU A 153 -18.44 -9.24 -8.54
CA GLU A 153 -19.46 -10.22 -8.89
C GLU A 153 -20.85 -9.77 -8.45
N ILE A 154 -20.99 -9.30 -7.20
CA ILE A 154 -22.22 -8.70 -6.70
C ILE A 154 -22.62 -7.51 -7.57
N TYR A 155 -21.68 -6.61 -7.86
CA TYR A 155 -21.92 -5.47 -8.74
C TYR A 155 -22.45 -5.88 -10.11
N ALA A 156 -21.79 -6.84 -10.76
CA ALA A 156 -22.21 -7.35 -12.07
C ALA A 156 -23.62 -7.96 -12.02
N MET A 157 -23.92 -8.74 -10.98
CA MET A 157 -25.25 -9.35 -10.79
C MET A 157 -26.35 -8.30 -10.59
N GLN A 158 -26.08 -7.22 -9.86
CA GLN A 158 -27.07 -6.14 -9.68
C GLN A 158 -27.26 -5.35 -10.97
N CYS A 159 -26.21 -5.12 -11.76
CA CYS A 159 -26.34 -4.52 -13.08
C CYS A 159 -27.19 -5.38 -14.02
N LEU A 160 -27.04 -6.72 -14.00
CA LEU A 160 -27.88 -7.63 -14.78
C LEU A 160 -29.35 -7.62 -14.35
N ARG A 161 -29.62 -7.30 -13.08
CA ARG A 161 -30.98 -7.12 -12.55
C ARG A 161 -31.61 -5.77 -12.93
N GLY A 162 -30.90 -4.91 -13.65
CA GLY A 162 -31.38 -3.60 -14.08
C GLY A 162 -31.15 -2.49 -13.06
N ALA A 163 -30.30 -2.70 -12.04
CA ALA A 163 -30.01 -1.66 -11.07
C ALA A 163 -29.19 -0.50 -11.71
N ASN A 164 -29.55 0.75 -11.41
CA ASN A 164 -28.94 1.95 -11.99
C ASN A 164 -27.60 2.31 -11.33
N ILE A 165 -26.69 1.34 -11.25
CA ILE A 165 -25.40 1.43 -10.55
C ILE A 165 -24.24 1.52 -11.56
N THR A 166 -24.53 1.76 -12.84
CA THR A 166 -23.48 1.99 -13.85
C THR A 166 -22.68 3.26 -13.50
N PRO A 167 -21.39 3.35 -13.87
CA PRO A 167 -20.56 4.53 -13.55
C PRO A 167 -21.14 5.84 -14.10
N LYS A 168 -21.94 5.77 -15.18
CA LYS A 168 -22.68 6.91 -15.72
C LYS A 168 -23.87 7.30 -14.82
N ALA A 169 -24.59 6.32 -14.28
CA ALA A 169 -25.76 6.54 -13.42
C ALA A 169 -25.39 7.03 -12.01
N LEU A 170 -24.22 6.62 -11.48
CA LEU A 170 -23.71 7.05 -10.17
C LEU A 170 -23.35 8.53 -10.07
N ARG A 171 -23.29 9.26 -11.20
CA ARG A 171 -23.17 10.73 -11.18
C ARG A 171 -24.38 11.41 -10.55
N ASN A 172 -25.56 10.77 -10.56
CA ASN A 172 -26.74 11.30 -9.90
C ASN A 172 -26.78 10.82 -8.43
N PRO A 173 -26.73 11.72 -7.44
CA PRO A 173 -26.77 11.34 -6.02
C PRO A 173 -28.06 10.61 -5.62
N LYS A 174 -29.14 10.75 -6.40
CA LYS A 174 -30.40 10.00 -6.17
C LYS A 174 -30.25 8.48 -6.32
N ASN A 175 -29.22 8.01 -7.04
CA ASN A 175 -28.99 6.59 -7.30
C ASN A 175 -28.03 5.96 -6.26
N TRP A 176 -27.48 6.75 -5.34
CA TRP A 176 -26.56 6.26 -4.31
C TRP A 176 -27.19 5.32 -3.29
N PRO A 177 -28.46 5.52 -2.85
CA PRO A 177 -29.12 4.54 -2.00
C PRO A 177 -29.18 3.15 -2.65
N GLU A 178 -29.38 3.09 -3.96
CA GLU A 178 -29.41 1.84 -4.72
C GLU A 178 -28.05 1.12 -4.68
N LEU A 179 -26.94 1.84 -4.84
CA LEU A 179 -25.59 1.29 -4.63
C LEU A 179 -25.42 0.72 -3.20
N ILE A 180 -25.89 1.46 -2.20
CA ILE A 180 -25.73 1.07 -0.80
C ILE A 180 -26.51 -0.21 -0.52
N TYR A 181 -27.80 -0.26 -0.86
CA TYR A 181 -28.65 -1.41 -0.58
C TYR A 181 -28.32 -2.63 -1.45
N CYS A 182 -27.94 -2.44 -2.71
CA CYS A 182 -27.74 -3.54 -3.65
C CYS A 182 -26.31 -4.09 -3.65
N VAL A 183 -25.30 -3.29 -3.29
CA VAL A 183 -23.88 -3.71 -3.35
C VAL A 183 -23.21 -3.60 -1.98
N VAL A 184 -23.23 -2.43 -1.34
CA VAL A 184 -22.48 -2.22 -0.09
C VAL A 184 -23.02 -3.10 1.04
N LEU A 185 -24.34 -3.17 1.21
CA LEU A 185 -24.97 -3.96 2.26
C LEU A 185 -24.71 -5.47 2.08
N PRO A 186 -24.89 -6.08 0.88
CA PRO A 186 -24.49 -7.47 0.66
C PRO A 186 -23.01 -7.75 0.91
N VAL A 187 -22.12 -6.86 0.48
CA VAL A 187 -20.68 -6.97 0.73
C VAL A 187 -20.39 -6.94 2.24
N LEU A 188 -21.04 -6.06 2.99
CA LEU A 188 -20.90 -5.99 4.45
C LEU A 188 -21.38 -7.28 5.13
N ILE A 189 -22.53 -7.82 4.71
CA ILE A 189 -23.05 -9.10 5.23
C ILE A 189 -22.06 -10.23 4.94
N GLN A 190 -21.48 -10.28 3.75
CA GLN A 190 -20.49 -11.28 3.38
C GLN A 190 -19.21 -11.15 4.20
N LEU A 191 -18.72 -9.92 4.43
CA LEU A 191 -17.59 -9.64 5.33
C LEU A 191 -17.85 -10.13 6.76
N LEU A 192 -19.05 -9.89 7.30
CA LEU A 192 -19.43 -10.35 8.64
C LEU A 192 -19.48 -11.88 8.72
N LYS A 193 -20.01 -12.55 7.70
CA LYS A 193 -20.03 -14.03 7.64
C LYS A 193 -18.61 -14.58 7.57
N LEU A 194 -17.77 -14.02 6.70
CA LEU A 194 -16.41 -14.48 6.46
C LEU A 194 -15.52 -14.25 7.67
N SER A 195 -15.62 -13.08 8.32
CA SER A 195 -14.89 -12.81 9.57
C SER A 195 -15.31 -13.76 10.70
N LYS A 196 -16.61 -14.08 10.83
CA LYS A 196 -17.09 -15.08 11.80
C LYS A 196 -16.53 -16.47 11.51
N GLN A 197 -16.48 -16.89 10.24
CA GLN A 197 -15.89 -18.16 9.83
C GLN A 197 -14.39 -18.22 10.12
N MET A 198 -13.66 -17.15 9.78
CA MET A 198 -12.23 -17.02 10.03
C MET A 198 -11.91 -17.06 11.52
N ALA A 199 -12.68 -16.34 12.34
CA ALA A 199 -12.53 -16.36 13.80
C ALA A 199 -12.80 -17.75 14.39
N LYS A 200 -13.85 -18.45 13.91
CA LYS A 200 -14.14 -19.84 14.32
C LYS A 200 -13.01 -20.78 13.92
N ALA A 201 -12.50 -20.68 12.71
CA ALA A 201 -11.39 -21.49 12.22
C ALA A 201 -10.09 -21.23 13.02
N ALA A 202 -9.80 -19.96 13.33
CA ALA A 202 -8.66 -19.60 14.16
C ALA A 202 -8.78 -20.17 15.58
N LYS A 203 -9.97 -20.10 16.19
CA LYS A 203 -10.24 -20.68 17.52
C LYS A 203 -10.06 -22.20 17.54
N LEU A 204 -10.53 -22.90 16.49
CA LEU A 204 -10.35 -24.35 16.34
C LEU A 204 -8.88 -24.76 16.15
N ARG A 205 -8.05 -23.86 15.59
CA ARG A 205 -6.59 -24.04 15.48
C ARG A 205 -5.83 -23.61 16.74
N HIS A 206 -6.52 -23.40 17.85
CA HIS A 206 -5.94 -22.95 19.13
C HIS A 206 -5.15 -21.62 19.02
N PHE A 207 -5.54 -20.75 18.08
CA PHE A 207 -4.92 -19.44 17.95
C PHE A 207 -5.12 -18.62 19.23
N GLY A 208 -4.03 -18.11 19.81
CA GLY A 208 -4.07 -17.36 21.07
C GLY A 208 -3.95 -18.21 22.35
N SER A 209 -3.79 -19.54 22.24
CA SER A 209 -3.50 -20.40 23.41
C SER A 209 -2.08 -20.21 23.97
N VAL A 210 -1.16 -19.67 23.16
CA VAL A 210 0.25 -19.44 23.51
C VAL A 210 0.56 -17.95 23.40
N ALA A 211 1.24 -17.39 24.40
CA ALA A 211 1.56 -15.96 24.46
C ALA A 211 2.55 -15.51 23.36
N LYS A 212 3.45 -16.40 22.95
CA LYS A 212 4.42 -16.20 21.86
C LYS A 212 4.32 -17.33 20.84
N PRO A 213 3.41 -17.25 19.86
CA PRO A 213 3.33 -18.24 18.79
C PRO A 213 4.57 -18.16 17.90
N THR A 214 4.99 -19.31 17.38
CA THR A 214 6.06 -19.39 16.39
C THR A 214 5.60 -18.79 15.07
N HIS A 215 6.42 -17.90 14.50
CA HIS A 215 6.13 -17.27 13.20
C HIS A 215 6.54 -18.19 12.05
N TRP A 216 5.63 -18.44 11.12
CA TRP A 216 5.94 -19.13 9.87
C TRP A 216 5.98 -18.10 8.72
N PRO A 217 7.13 -17.91 8.05
CA PRO A 217 7.24 -16.91 6.98
C PRO A 217 6.35 -17.29 5.79
N ALA A 218 5.55 -16.34 5.31
CA ALA A 218 4.58 -16.55 4.23
C ALA A 218 5.23 -16.72 2.86
N THR A 219 6.44 -16.18 2.65
CA THR A 219 7.24 -16.40 1.45
C THR A 219 8.39 -17.32 1.78
N ARG A 220 8.34 -18.56 1.29
CA ARG A 220 9.57 -19.32 1.01
C ARG A 220 10.38 -18.39 0.10
N GLU A 221 11.58 -18.01 0.52
CA GLU A 221 12.49 -17.18 -0.30
C GLU A 221 12.41 -17.71 -1.73
N GLU A 222 11.95 -16.86 -2.66
CA GLU A 222 11.78 -17.22 -4.07
C GLU A 222 13.12 -17.83 -4.53
N GLU A 223 13.12 -19.15 -4.81
CA GLU A 223 14.25 -19.88 -5.40
C GLU A 223 14.57 -19.36 -6.80
#